data_AF-A0A3E2C8K0-F1
#
_entry.id   AF-A0A3E2C8K0-F1
#
_cell.length_a   1.000
_cell.length_b   1.000
_cell.length_c   1.000
_cell.angle_alpha   90.00
_cell.angle_beta   90.00
_cell.angle_gamma   90.00
#
_symmetry.space_group_name_H-M   'P 1'
#
loop_
_entity.id
_entity.type
_entity.pdbx_description
1 polymer ?
#
loop_
_entity_poly.entity_id
_entity_poly.type
_entity_poly.pdbx_seq_one_letter_code
_entity_poly.pdbx_strand_id
1 'polypeptide(L)'
;MTARFTDELKNENIETWDAAIHHRFVNELVEGTIPDAVLAGYLIQDYRFLDSFLALLGAAVTTADTLNSRLVFSKYIGEVAGDENTYFVDAFNEFNTPESFRNKIPDTEATREFKKMFLDAAH
;
A
#
# COMPACT_ATOMS: atom_id res chain seq x y z
N MET A 1 -12.43 30.99 0.62
CA MET A 1 -12.05 29.77 1.37
C MET A 1 -10.63 29.46 1.00
N THR A 2 -9.75 29.31 1.98
CA THR A 2 -8.37 28.83 1.77
C THR A 2 -8.43 27.37 1.31
N ALA A 3 -7.57 26.97 0.38
CA ALA A 3 -7.47 25.57 -0.03
C ALA A 3 -7.11 24.71 1.19
N ARG A 4 -7.54 23.44 1.22
CA ARG A 4 -7.07 22.53 2.27
C ARG A 4 -5.61 22.22 2.00
N PHE A 5 -4.80 22.09 3.05
CA PHE A 5 -3.38 21.74 2.91
C PHE A 5 -3.17 20.44 2.11
N THR A 6 -4.09 19.47 2.20
CA THR A 6 -4.06 18.25 1.37
C THR A 6 -4.22 18.52 -0.12
N ASP A 7 -5.01 19.53 -0.49
CA ASP A 7 -5.22 19.92 -1.89
C ASP A 7 -3.96 20.63 -2.42
N GLU A 8 -3.29 21.42 -1.58
CA GLU A 8 -2.00 22.06 -1.90
C GLU A 8 -0.93 21.02 -2.19
N LEU A 9 -0.70 20.06 -1.27
CA LEU A 9 0.28 18.98 -1.45
C LEU A 9 0.00 18.14 -2.71
N LYS A 10 -1.27 17.84 -3.00
CA LYS A 10 -1.65 17.13 -4.22
C LYS A 10 -1.32 17.95 -5.46
N ASN A 11 -1.67 19.24 -5.47
CA ASN A 11 -1.46 20.10 -6.63
C ASN A 11 0.03 20.31 -6.93
N GLU A 12 0.88 20.35 -5.90
CA GLU A 12 2.34 20.40 -6.05
C GLU A 12 2.93 19.16 -6.73
N ASN A 13 2.21 18.02 -6.68
CA ASN A 13 2.64 16.73 -7.24
C ASN A 13 1.70 16.23 -8.34
N ILE A 14 0.95 17.14 -8.99
CA ILE A 14 -0.17 16.76 -9.86
C ILE A 14 0.26 15.92 -11.06
N GLU A 15 1.43 16.18 -11.64
CA GLU A 15 1.94 15.41 -12.79
C GLU A 15 2.19 13.94 -12.41
N THR A 16 2.80 13.70 -11.26
CA THR A 16 3.03 12.34 -10.74
C THR A 16 1.71 11.68 -10.34
N TRP A 17 0.80 12.43 -9.70
CA TRP A 17 -0.53 11.95 -9.35
C TRP A 17 -1.28 11.47 -10.60
N ASP A 18 -1.34 12.30 -11.64
CA ASP A 18 -2.04 12.00 -12.89
C ASP A 18 -1.41 10.83 -13.63
N ALA A 19 -0.07 10.73 -13.64
CA ALA A 19 0.62 9.58 -14.21
C ALA A 19 0.30 8.28 -13.46
N ALA A 20 0.17 8.32 -12.12
CA ALA A 20 -0.13 7.14 -11.31
C ALA A 20 -1.57 6.64 -11.53
N ILE A 21 -2.56 7.53 -11.49
CA ILE A 21 -3.98 7.13 -11.63
C ILE A 21 -4.35 6.72 -13.05
N HIS A 22 -3.60 7.16 -14.07
CA HIS A 22 -3.78 6.75 -15.47
C HIS A 22 -2.73 5.73 -15.94
N HIS A 23 -1.94 5.17 -15.02
CA HIS A 23 -0.91 4.20 -15.36
C HIS A 23 -1.53 2.96 -16.02
N ARG A 24 -0.80 2.35 -16.97
CA ARG A 24 -1.22 1.13 -17.68
C ARG A 24 -1.77 0.06 -16.73
N PHE A 25 -1.09 -0.15 -15.60
CA PHE A 25 -1.50 -1.11 -14.57
C PHE A 25 -2.94 -0.85 -14.07
N VAL A 26 -3.28 0.41 -13.76
CA VAL A 26 -4.60 0.79 -13.23
C VAL A 26 -5.67 0.58 -14.29
N ASN A 27 -5.41 1.03 -15.52
CA ASN A 27 -6.37 0.87 -16.62
C ASN A 27 -6.63 -0.61 -16.92
N GLU A 28 -5.59 -1.43 -17.05
CA GLU A 28 -5.71 -2.87 -17.32
C GLU A 28 -6.37 -3.62 -16.15
N LEU A 29 -6.15 -3.18 -14.90
CA LEU A 29 -6.83 -3.74 -13.72
C LEU A 29 -8.34 -3.46 -13.76
N VAL A 30 -8.73 -2.22 -14.04
CA VAL A 30 -10.15 -1.82 -14.12
C VAL A 30 -10.86 -2.49 -15.30
N GLU A 31 -10.18 -2.64 -16.43
CA GLU A 31 -10.70 -3.30 -17.62
C GLU A 31 -10.73 -4.84 -17.48
N GLY A 32 -10.06 -5.40 -16.48
CA GLY A 32 -9.93 -6.85 -16.31
C GLY A 32 -9.05 -7.51 -17.38
N THR A 33 -8.13 -6.75 -17.97
CA THR A 33 -7.23 -7.19 -19.06
C THR A 33 -5.79 -7.39 -18.58
N ILE A 34 -5.47 -7.05 -17.34
CA ILE A 34 -4.13 -7.20 -16.76
C ILE A 34 -3.71 -8.68 -16.76
N PRO A 35 -2.50 -9.02 -17.27
CA PRO A 35 -2.02 -10.40 -17.21
C PRO A 35 -1.77 -10.86 -15.77
N ASP A 36 -2.16 -12.10 -15.44
CA ASP A 36 -1.99 -12.70 -14.12
C ASP A 36 -0.56 -12.56 -13.58
N ALA A 37 0.46 -12.79 -14.42
CA ALA A 37 1.85 -12.67 -14.01
C ALA A 37 2.25 -11.24 -13.60
N VAL A 38 1.65 -10.22 -14.22
CA VAL A 38 1.88 -8.81 -13.87
C VAL A 38 1.20 -8.49 -12.54
N LEU A 39 -0.06 -8.89 -12.36
CA LEU A 39 -0.79 -8.67 -11.12
C LEU A 39 -0.16 -9.45 -9.94
N ALA A 40 0.20 -10.71 -10.13
CA ALA A 40 0.89 -11.51 -9.12
C ALA A 40 2.24 -10.87 -8.75
N GLY A 41 3.02 -10.41 -9.73
CA GLY A 41 4.28 -9.70 -9.48
C GLY A 41 4.10 -8.43 -8.65
N TYR A 42 3.05 -7.65 -8.96
CA TYR A 42 2.65 -6.49 -8.18
C TYR A 42 2.30 -6.88 -6.73
N LEU A 43 1.34 -7.80 -6.54
CA LEU A 43 0.85 -8.20 -5.22
C LEU A 43 1.94 -8.79 -4.32
N ILE A 44 2.93 -9.48 -4.92
CA ILE A 44 4.09 -9.97 -4.17
C ILE A 44 4.91 -8.83 -3.60
N GLN A 45 5.11 -7.75 -4.36
CA GLN A 45 5.83 -6.57 -3.87
C GLN A 45 4.97 -5.75 -2.90
N ASP A 46 3.67 -5.68 -3.17
CA ASP A 46 2.67 -4.95 -2.39
C ASP A 46 2.58 -5.54 -0.96
N TYR A 47 2.43 -6.86 -0.86
CA TYR A 47 2.37 -7.55 0.43
C TYR A 47 3.65 -7.40 1.28
N ARG A 48 4.79 -7.08 0.65
CA ARG A 48 6.07 -6.90 1.37
C ARG A 48 6.19 -5.55 2.05
N PHE A 49 5.39 -4.55 1.68
CA PHE A 49 5.31 -3.31 2.46
C PHE A 49 4.38 -3.42 3.65
N LEU A 50 3.50 -4.43 3.71
CA LEU A 50 2.41 -4.52 4.68
C LEU A 50 2.91 -4.39 6.12
N ASP A 51 4.05 -5.02 6.43
CA ASP A 51 4.72 -4.92 7.73
C ASP A 51 5.12 -3.48 8.08
N SER A 52 5.88 -2.80 7.20
CA SER A 52 6.27 -1.40 7.40
C SER A 52 5.08 -0.43 7.41
N PHE A 53 4.02 -0.75 6.67
CA PHE A 53 2.80 0.04 6.66
C PHE A 53 2.04 -0.07 7.98
N LEU A 54 1.91 -1.29 8.53
CA LEU A 54 1.35 -1.51 9.86
C LEU A 54 2.18 -0.82 10.95
N ALA A 55 3.51 -0.79 10.83
CA ALA A 55 4.38 -0.03 11.74
C ALA A 55 4.08 1.47 11.71
N LEU A 56 3.92 2.06 10.51
CA LEU A 56 3.54 3.47 10.34
C LEU A 56 2.16 3.77 10.95
N LEU A 57 1.17 2.91 10.72
CA LEU A 57 -0.16 3.06 11.32
C LEU A 57 -0.11 2.96 12.86
N GLY A 58 0.72 2.07 13.39
CA GLY A 58 0.99 1.96 14.82
C GLY A 58 1.54 3.26 15.39
N ALA A 59 2.54 3.85 14.72
CA ALA A 59 3.09 5.15 15.11
C ALA A 59 2.03 6.26 15.07
N ALA A 60 1.13 6.26 14.08
CA ALA A 60 0.01 7.21 14.00
C ALA A 60 -0.96 7.07 15.19
N VAL A 61 -1.27 5.84 15.64
CA VAL A 61 -2.06 5.60 16.87
C VAL A 61 -1.35 6.15 18.11
N THR A 62 -0.04 5.92 18.21
CA THR A 62 0.76 6.37 19.36
C THR A 62 0.83 7.90 19.43
N THR A 63 1.01 8.56 18.30
CA THR A 63 1.32 10.00 18.20
C THR A 63 0.11 10.90 18.00
N ALA A 64 -1.05 10.36 17.60
CA ALA A 64 -2.27 11.14 17.42
C ALA A 64 -2.61 11.97 18.68
N ASP A 65 -3.17 13.16 18.49
CA ASP A 65 -3.50 14.10 19.56
C ASP A 65 -4.91 13.89 20.13
N THR A 66 -5.83 13.29 19.37
CA THR A 66 -7.22 13.07 19.81
C THR A 66 -7.60 11.59 19.94
N LEU A 67 -8.61 11.29 20.76
CA LEU A 67 -9.21 9.95 20.85
C LEU A 67 -9.85 9.55 19.52
N ASN A 68 -10.55 10.47 18.86
CA ASN A 68 -11.23 10.20 17.59
C ASN A 68 -10.24 9.75 16.51
N SER A 69 -9.11 10.44 16.36
CA SER A 69 -8.05 10.05 15.42
C SER A 69 -7.49 8.67 15.76
N ARG A 70 -7.22 8.39 17.04
CA ARG A 70 -6.74 7.05 17.47
C ARG A 70 -7.72 5.95 17.09
N LEU A 71 -9.02 6.14 17.34
CA LEU A 71 -10.05 5.16 17.01
C LEU A 71 -10.16 4.93 15.49
N VAL A 72 -9.96 5.96 14.67
CA VAL A 72 -9.92 5.82 13.20
C VAL A 72 -8.72 4.95 12.79
N PHE A 73 -7.51 5.28 13.25
CA PHE A 73 -6.31 4.51 12.90
C PHE A 73 -6.37 3.07 13.43
N SER A 74 -6.85 2.83 14.66
CA SER A 74 -6.97 1.47 15.21
C SER A 74 -7.96 0.61 14.44
N LYS A 75 -9.08 1.17 13.96
CA LYS A 75 -10.01 0.44 13.09
C LYS A 75 -9.35 0.11 11.75
N TYR A 76 -8.65 1.07 11.16
CA TYR A 76 -7.99 0.88 9.88
C TYR A 76 -6.89 -0.20 9.94
N ILE A 77 -6.12 -0.26 11.03
CA ILE A 77 -5.20 -1.39 11.29
C ILE A 77 -5.94 -2.73 11.26
N GLY A 78 -7.15 -2.79 11.82
CA GLY A 78 -8.01 -3.98 11.77
C GLY A 78 -8.40 -4.40 10.35
N GLU A 79 -8.71 -3.44 9.48
CA GLU A 79 -9.00 -3.70 8.05
C GLU A 79 -7.78 -4.27 7.33
N VAL A 80 -6.62 -3.64 7.52
CA VAL A 80 -5.34 -4.04 6.89
C VAL A 80 -4.91 -5.44 7.35
N ALA A 81 -4.99 -5.72 8.66
CA ALA A 81 -4.63 -7.02 9.24
C ALA A 81 -5.69 -8.10 9.00
N GLY A 82 -6.91 -7.72 8.65
CA GLY A 82 -8.05 -8.61 8.43
C GLY A 82 -8.30 -8.86 6.95
N ASP A 83 -9.24 -8.10 6.39
CA ASP A 83 -9.78 -8.32 5.04
C ASP A 83 -8.71 -8.12 3.96
N GLU A 84 -7.84 -7.12 4.10
CA GLU A 84 -6.77 -6.85 3.13
C GLU A 84 -5.72 -7.99 3.12
N ASN A 85 -5.28 -8.43 4.31
CA ASN A 85 -4.41 -9.60 4.42
C ASN A 85 -5.05 -10.87 3.84
N THR A 86 -6.35 -11.06 4.05
CA THR A 86 -7.09 -12.20 3.49
C THR A 86 -7.11 -12.14 1.97
N TYR A 87 -7.36 -10.97 1.39
CA TYR A 87 -7.30 -10.75 -0.06
C TYR A 87 -5.93 -11.15 -0.64
N PHE A 88 -4.82 -10.77 0.00
CA PHE A 88 -3.49 -11.19 -0.45
C PHE A 88 -3.29 -12.69 -0.42
N VAL A 89 -3.68 -13.35 0.67
CA VAL A 89 -3.54 -14.81 0.81
C VAL A 89 -4.35 -15.53 -0.26
N ASP A 90 -5.59 -15.11 -0.50
CA ASP A 90 -6.47 -15.69 -1.51
C ASP A 90 -5.91 -15.47 -2.92
N ALA A 91 -5.44 -14.27 -3.23
CA ALA A 91 -4.81 -13.96 -4.52
C ALA A 91 -3.54 -14.81 -4.75
N PHE A 92 -2.71 -15.01 -3.73
CA PHE A 92 -1.53 -15.87 -3.87
C PHE A 92 -1.88 -17.33 -4.12
N ASN A 93 -2.97 -17.82 -3.52
CA ASN A 93 -3.48 -19.16 -3.79
C ASN A 93 -3.98 -19.28 -5.23
N GLU A 94 -4.76 -18.30 -5.71
CA GLU A 94 -5.30 -18.26 -7.08
C GLU A 94 -4.18 -18.26 -8.13
N PHE A 95 -3.16 -17.40 -7.94
CA PHE A 95 -2.01 -17.33 -8.85
C PHE A 95 -0.96 -18.43 -8.63
N ASN A 96 -1.19 -19.35 -7.68
CA ASN A 96 -0.26 -20.43 -7.32
C ASN A 96 1.16 -19.92 -7.00
N THR A 97 1.23 -18.85 -6.18
CA THR A 97 2.48 -18.19 -5.74
C THR A 97 2.72 -18.45 -4.24
N PRO A 98 3.11 -19.69 -3.87
CA PRO A 98 3.32 -20.04 -2.46
C PRO A 98 4.45 -19.21 -1.85
N GLU A 99 4.48 -19.13 -0.52
CA GLU A 99 5.49 -18.37 0.21
C GLU A 99 6.93 -18.77 -0.16
N SER A 100 7.18 -20.06 -0.37
CA SER A 100 8.49 -20.58 -0.79
C SER A 100 8.95 -20.07 -2.16
N PHE A 101 8.03 -19.69 -3.03
CA PHE A 101 8.31 -19.00 -4.29
C PHE A 101 8.52 -17.50 -4.06
N ARG A 102 7.59 -16.85 -3.35
CA ARG A 102 7.63 -15.40 -3.08
C ARG A 102 8.88 -14.97 -2.32
N ASN A 103 9.37 -15.78 -1.38
CA ASN A 103 10.57 -15.51 -0.60
C ASN A 103 11.86 -15.48 -1.46
N LYS A 104 11.83 -16.03 -2.67
CA LYS A 104 12.97 -15.99 -3.61
C LYS A 104 12.99 -14.71 -4.46
N ILE A 105 11.90 -13.96 -4.49
CA ILE A 105 11.80 -12.71 -5.23
C ILE A 105 12.30 -11.59 -4.31
N PRO A 106 13.35 -10.84 -4.69
CA PRO A 106 13.84 -9.72 -3.90
C PRO A 106 12.86 -8.53 -3.96
N ASP A 107 13.02 -7.61 -3.02
CA ASP A 107 12.35 -6.31 -3.08
C ASP A 107 12.82 -5.58 -4.35
N THR A 108 11.88 -5.01 -5.10
CA THR A 108 12.24 -4.03 -6.13
C THR A 108 12.85 -2.79 -5.47
N GLU A 109 13.53 -1.96 -6.26
CA GLU A 109 14.01 -0.67 -5.78
C GLU A 109 12.89 0.17 -5.17
N ALA A 110 11.76 0.32 -5.88
CA ALA A 110 10.60 1.05 -5.37
C ALA A 110 10.09 0.50 -4.02
N THR A 111 9.96 -0.83 -3.90
CA THR A 111 9.53 -1.48 -2.66
C THR A 111 10.47 -1.20 -1.50
N ARG A 112 11.78 -1.28 -1.74
CA ARG A 112 12.78 -1.00 -0.71
C ARG A 112 12.71 0.45 -0.24
N GLU A 113 12.62 1.41 -1.18
CA GLU A 113 12.57 2.83 -0.85
C GLU A 113 11.26 3.19 -0.13
N PHE A 114 10.11 2.60 -0.50
CA PHE A 114 8.85 2.79 0.22
C PHE A 114 8.90 2.25 1.65
N LYS A 115 9.43 1.04 1.84
CA LYS A 115 9.62 0.46 3.19
C LYS A 115 10.48 1.36 4.07
N LYS A 116 11.56 1.89 3.52
CA LYS A 116 12.42 2.85 4.22
C LYS A 116 11.65 4.12 4.59
N MET A 117 10.92 4.71 3.63
CA MET A 117 10.14 5.93 3.86
C MET A 117 9.09 5.76 4.96
N PHE A 118 8.39 4.62 5.01
CA PHE A 118 7.40 4.35 6.07
C PHE A 118 8.04 4.22 7.44
N LEU A 119 9.17 3.52 7.54
CA LEU A 119 9.88 3.37 8.81
C LEU A 119 10.48 4.70 9.28
N ASP A 120 11.07 5.48 8.37
CA ASP A 120 11.62 6.81 8.68
C ASP A 120 10.51 7.77 9.17
N ALA A 121 9.28 7.64 8.68
CA ALA A 121 8.14 8.45 9.12
C ALA A 121 7.46 7.94 10.41
N ALA A 122 7.69 6.67 10.78
CA ALA A 122 7.16 6.06 11.99
C ALA A 122 7.99 6.39 13.25
N HIS A 123 9.18 6.97 13.07
CA HIS A 123 10.14 7.33 14.11
C HIS A 123 10.27 8.84 14.28
#